data_AF-A0A5R9FU72-F1
#
_entry.id   AF-A0A5R9FU72-F1
#
_cell.length_a   1.000
_cell.length_b   1.000
_cell.length_c   1.000
_cell.angle_alpha   90.00
_cell.angle_beta   90.00
_cell.angle_gamma   90.00
#
_symmetry.space_group_name_H-M   'P 1'
#
loop_
_entity.id
_entity.type
_entity.pdbx_description
1 polymer ?
#
loop_
_entity_poly.entity_id
_entity_poly.type
_entity_poly.pdbx_seq_one_letter_code
_entity_poly.pdbx_strand_id
1 'polypeptide(L)' 'MEKYQRCGLATAGLEALRLEHPGLSWHTLGGHFQDSRPFWAAVGAGVPGSYQQRETCPHVPEG' A
#
# COMPACT_ATOMS: atom_id res chain seq x y z
N MET A 1 -19.94 -6.94 3.40
CA MET A 1 -18.90 -5.96 2.99
C MET A 1 -18.48 -6.11 1.52
N GLU A 2 -18.97 -7.11 0.77
CA GLU A 2 -18.61 -7.30 -0.65
C GLU A 2 -19.01 -6.16 -1.58
N LYS A 3 -20.09 -5.42 -1.28
CA LYS A 3 -20.63 -4.38 -2.17
C LYS A 3 -19.67 -3.22 -2.53
N TYR A 4 -18.54 -3.10 -1.81
CA TYR A 4 -17.53 -2.08 -2.07
C TYR A 4 -16.19 -2.67 -2.53
N GLN A 5 -16.10 -4.00 -2.66
CA GLN A 5 -14.90 -4.63 -3.17
C GLN A 5 -14.74 -4.33 -4.66
N ARG A 6 -13.49 -4.10 -5.09
CA ARG A 6 -13.13 -3.87 -6.50
C ARG A 6 -13.76 -2.62 -7.15
N CYS A 7 -14.33 -1.70 -6.35
CA CYS A 7 -14.86 -0.42 -6.84
C CYS A 7 -13.80 0.69 -6.94
N GLY A 8 -12.50 0.36 -6.87
CA GLY A 8 -11.41 1.35 -6.91
C GLY A 8 -11.27 2.23 -5.67
N LEU A 9 -12.05 1.99 -4.60
CA LEU A 9 -12.04 2.80 -3.38
C LEU A 9 -10.64 2.93 -2.76
N ALA A 10 -9.86 1.85 -2.77
CA ALA A 10 -8.50 1.86 -2.26
C ALA A 10 -7.56 2.73 -3.10
N THR A 11 -7.70 2.71 -4.44
CA THR A 11 -6.94 3.58 -5.35
C THR A 11 -7.29 5.04 -5.11
N ALA A 12 -8.59 5.37 -5.08
CA ALA A 12 -9.05 6.73 -4.83
C ALA A 12 -8.58 7.27 -3.47
N GLY A 13 -8.62 6.44 -2.42
CA GLY A 13 -8.11 6.82 -1.10
C GLY A 13 -6.60 7.05 -1.09
N LEU A 14 -5.83 6.21 -1.79
CA LEU A 14 -4.39 6.38 -1.91
C LEU A 14 -4.03 7.65 -2.70
N GLU A 15 -4.74 7.95 -3.78
CA GLU A 15 -4.56 9.20 -4.54
C GLU A 15 -4.84 10.43 -3.70
N ALA A 16 -5.98 10.46 -2.99
CA ALA A 16 -6.33 11.57 -2.10
C ALA A 16 -5.26 11.80 -1.03
N LEU A 17 -4.80 10.73 -0.37
CA LEU A 17 -3.73 10.81 0.63
C LEU A 17 -2.43 11.39 0.06
N ARG A 18 -2.10 11.09 -1.21
CA ARG A 18 -0.88 11.60 -1.86
C ARG A 18 -1.01 13.05 -2.27
N LEU A 19 -2.20 13.47 -2.69
CA LEU A 19 -2.49 14.86 -2.98
C LEU A 19 -2.42 15.73 -1.72
N GLU A 20 -2.98 15.24 -0.61
CA GLU A 20 -2.98 15.95 0.68
C GLU A 20 -1.62 15.94 1.36
N HIS A 21 -0.82 14.88 1.16
CA HIS A 21 0.46 14.67 1.86
C HIS A 21 1.58 14.16 0.92
N PRO A 22 2.05 14.98 -0.04
CA PRO A 22 2.99 14.54 -1.08
C PRO A 22 4.36 14.08 -0.54
N GLY A 23 4.76 14.55 0.65
CA GLY A 23 6.02 14.16 1.30
C GLY A 23 5.91 12.96 2.24
N LEU A 24 4.71 12.41 2.49
CA LEU A 24 4.56 11.34 3.47
C LEU A 24 5.00 10.00 2.86
N SER A 25 6.10 9.45 3.36
CA SER A 25 6.50 8.09 3.00
C SER A 25 5.79 7.08 3.91
N TRP A 26 4.73 6.45 3.40
CA TRP A 26 4.11 5.33 4.10
C TRP A 26 4.90 4.06 3.78
N HIS A 27 5.47 3.46 4.81
CA HIS A 27 5.99 2.11 4.74
C HIS A 27 4.91 1.25 5.39
N THR A 28 4.15 0.47 4.61
CA THR A 28 3.21 -0.48 5.23
C THR A 28 4.04 -1.65 5.78
N LEU A 29 4.62 -1.40 6.97
CA LEU A 29 5.28 -2.32 7.88
C LEU A 29 6.47 -3.15 7.35
N GLY A 30 6.73 -3.25 6.04
CA GLY A 30 7.82 -4.05 5.48
C GLY A 30 7.56 -5.54 5.66
N GLY A 31 7.36 -6.28 4.57
CA GLY A 31 7.17 -7.74 4.56
C GLY A 31 6.05 -8.35 5.42
N HIS A 32 5.31 -7.62 6.26
CA HIS A 32 4.20 -8.17 7.07
C HIS A 32 2.96 -8.55 6.25
N PHE A 33 2.91 -8.14 4.98
CA PHE A 33 1.80 -8.43 4.06
C PHE A 33 2.32 -8.92 2.70
N GLN A 34 3.23 -9.90 2.69
CA GLN A 34 3.83 -10.42 1.45
C GLN A 34 2.77 -10.89 0.44
N ASP A 35 1.71 -11.53 0.93
CA ASP A 35 0.60 -12.02 0.11
C ASP A 35 -0.27 -10.90 -0.48
N SER A 36 -0.21 -9.70 0.09
CA SER A 36 -0.95 -8.54 -0.40
C SER A 36 -0.22 -7.77 -1.49
N ARG A 37 0.93 -8.25 -1.98
CA ARG A 37 1.65 -7.63 -3.11
C ARG A 37 0.75 -7.35 -4.32
N PRO A 38 -0.05 -8.31 -4.82
CA PRO A 38 -0.88 -8.07 -5.99
C PRO A 38 -1.93 -6.98 -5.74
N PHE A 39 -2.48 -6.92 -4.52
CA PHE A 39 -3.43 -5.89 -4.12
C PHE A 39 -2.79 -4.50 -4.16
N TRP A 40 -1.64 -4.32 -3.51
CA TRP A 40 -0.99 -3.02 -3.46
C TRP A 40 -0.41 -2.58 -4.82
N ALA A 41 0.03 -3.52 -5.64
CA ALA A 41 0.44 -3.23 -7.02
C ALA A 41 -0.74 -2.68 -7.84
N ALA A 42 -1.94 -3.27 -7.69
CA ALA A 42 -3.13 -2.78 -8.37
C ALA A 42 -3.59 -1.42 -7.83
N VAL A 43 -3.60 -1.24 -6.50
CA VAL A 43 -4.03 0.01 -5.86
C VAL A 43 -3.08 1.17 -6.17
N GLY A 44 -1.78 0.90 -6.23
CA GLY A 44 -0.73 1.90 -6.45
C GLY A 44 -0.42 2.21 -7.90
N ALA A 45 -1.04 1.52 -8.86
CA ALA A 45 -0.78 1.73 -10.28
C ALA A 45 -1.10 3.18 -10.68
N GLY A 46 -0.09 3.89 -11.19
CA GLY A 46 -0.25 5.29 -11.62
C GLY A 46 -0.20 6.33 -10.48
N VAL A 47 -0.11 5.92 -9.21
CA VAL A 47 -0.03 6.84 -8.07
C VAL A 47 1.44 7.10 -7.70
N PRO A 48 1.94 8.35 -7.77
CA PRO A 48 3.31 8.68 -7.39
C PRO A 48 3.60 8.35 -5.92
N GLY A 49 4.74 7.70 -5.65
CA GLY A 49 5.12 7.29 -4.29
C GLY A 49 4.22 6.20 -3.71
N SER A 50 3.56 5.41 -4.57
CA SER A 50 2.74 4.27 -4.15
C SER A 50 3.54 3.18 -3.44
N TYR A 51 2.84 2.20 -2.89
CA TYR A 51 3.45 1.17 -2.06
C TYR A 51 4.58 0.43 -2.80
N GLN A 52 5.76 0.48 -2.19
CA GLN A 52 6.87 -0.40 -2.53
C GLN A 52 7.07 -1.36 -1.36
N GLN A 53 6.98 -2.66 -1.63
CA GLN A 53 7.36 -3.66 -0.64
C GLN A 53 8.86 -3.51 -0.35
N ARG A 54 9.18 -3.36 0.93
CA ARG A 54 10.54 -3.42 1.45
C ARG A 54 10.72 -4.71 2.22
N GLU A 55 11.96 -5.19 2.26
CA GLU A 55 12.35 -6.29 3.12
C GLU A 55 12.02 -5.95 4.58
N THR A 56 11.63 -6.95 5.36
CA THR A 56 11.54 -6.81 6.81
C THR A 56 12.91 -6.41 7.34
N CYS A 57 12.93 -5.46 8.28
CA CYS A 57 14.16 -5.17 8.99
C CYS A 57 14.58 -6.43 9.77
N PRO A 58 15.88 -6.75 9.87
CA PRO A 58 16.38 -7.94 10.58
C PRO A 58 15.97 -8.03 12.06
N HIS A 59 15.53 -6.92 12.65
CA HIS A 59 15.05 -6.86 14.04
C HIS A 59 13.62 -7.38 14.22
N VAL A 60 12.88 -7.61 13.13
CA VAL A 60 11.54 -8.19 13.19
C VAL A 60 11.75 -9.70 13.29
N PRO A 61 11.32 -10.35 14.38
CA PRO A 61 11.37 -11.81 14.47
C PRO A 61 10.58 -12.41 13.31
N GLU A 62 11.08 -13.49 12.71
CA GLU A 62 10.26 -14.29 11.79
C GLU A 62 8.99 -14.71 12.53
N GLY A 63 7.84 -14.32 11.97
CA GLY A 63 6.52 -14.64 12.52
C GLY A 63 6.15 -16.08 12.31
#